data_AF-A0A7H4LWI5-F1
#
_entry.id   AF-A0A7H4LWI5-F1
#
_cell.length_a   1.000
_cell.length_b   1.000
_cell.length_c   1.000
_cell.angle_alpha   90.00
_cell.angle_beta   90.00
_cell.angle_gamma   90.00
#
_symmetry.space_group_name_H-M   'P 1'
#
loop_
_entity.id
_entity.type
_entity.pdbx_description
1 polymer ?
#
loop_
_entity_poly.entity_id
_entity_poly.type
_entity_poly.pdbx_seq_one_letter_code
_entity_poly.pdbx_strand_id
1 'polypeptide(L)'
;MNQSQFQRAAGISAGLAARWFPHIDTAMNEFSITSPLDRAMFIAQCGHESTSFTQMVESFNYSVAGLAGFVKAKRITQDQANTLGRKTYEKVLPLERQRAIANLVYNNRFGNKAAGDGWKYRGRGIIGITFLENYMKCGNALKLDLVSNPELLEKDINAAAAQPGFTPQTDV
;
A
#
# COMPACT_ATOMS: atom_id res chain seq x y z
N MET A 1 -16.56 6.27 -17.92
CA MET A 1 -17.68 5.84 -17.02
C MET A 1 -18.14 7.09 -16.26
N ASN A 2 -19.33 7.17 -15.66
CA ASN A 2 -19.69 8.31 -14.79
C ASN A 2 -19.53 7.99 -13.29
N GLN A 3 -19.53 9.01 -12.43
CA GLN A 3 -19.32 8.84 -10.97
C GLN A 3 -20.34 7.88 -10.33
N SER A 4 -21.61 7.92 -10.74
CA SER A 4 -22.65 7.04 -10.19
C SER A 4 -22.42 5.56 -10.58
N GLN A 5 -21.93 5.31 -11.79
CA GLN A 5 -21.52 3.98 -12.22
C GLN A 5 -20.29 3.51 -11.43
N PHE A 6 -19.28 4.36 -11.23
CA PHE A 6 -18.12 4.05 -10.40
C PHE A 6 -18.51 3.72 -8.96
N GLN A 7 -19.34 4.55 -8.33
CA GLN A 7 -19.82 4.34 -6.97
C GLN A 7 -20.46 2.96 -6.79
N ARG A 8 -21.35 2.57 -7.72
CA ARG A 8 -22.02 1.27 -7.70
C ARG A 8 -21.06 0.12 -7.97
N ALA A 9 -20.15 0.28 -8.93
CA ALA A 9 -19.16 -0.75 -9.27
C ALA A 9 -18.17 -1.00 -8.12
N ALA A 10 -17.72 0.07 -7.44
CA ALA A 10 -16.78 -0.01 -6.33
C ALA A 10 -17.45 -0.37 -4.99
N GLY A 11 -18.77 -0.24 -4.87
CA GLY A 11 -19.51 -0.51 -3.63
C GLY A 11 -19.17 0.48 -2.50
N ILE A 12 -18.89 1.74 -2.83
CA ILE A 12 -18.42 2.77 -1.87
C ILE A 12 -19.45 3.88 -1.62
N SER A 13 -19.20 4.67 -0.56
CA SER A 13 -20.03 5.84 -0.23
C SER A 13 -19.94 6.93 -1.31
N ALA A 14 -20.94 7.81 -1.37
CA ALA A 14 -20.94 8.93 -2.31
C ALA A 14 -19.73 9.86 -2.12
N GLY A 15 -19.27 10.06 -0.88
CA GLY A 15 -18.09 10.87 -0.58
C GLY A 15 -16.79 10.26 -1.11
N LEU A 16 -16.59 8.95 -0.93
CA LEU A 16 -15.44 8.25 -1.51
C LEU A 16 -15.51 8.22 -3.04
N ALA A 17 -16.70 8.03 -3.60
CA ALA A 17 -16.89 8.10 -5.05
C ALA A 17 -16.51 9.47 -5.60
N ALA A 18 -16.94 10.56 -4.96
CA ALA A 18 -16.60 11.92 -5.37
C ALA A 18 -15.08 12.19 -5.31
N ARG A 19 -14.41 11.69 -4.26
CA ARG A 19 -12.96 11.80 -4.11
C ARG A 19 -12.21 11.03 -5.20
N TRP A 20 -12.54 9.76 -5.41
CA TRP A 20 -11.72 8.85 -6.21
C TRP A 20 -12.07 8.81 -7.68
N PHE A 21 -13.32 9.10 -8.06
CA PHE A 21 -13.76 9.06 -9.45
C PHE A 21 -12.85 9.83 -10.44
N PRO A 22 -12.49 11.11 -10.21
CA PRO A 22 -11.66 11.82 -11.18
C PRO A 22 -10.27 11.18 -11.36
N HIS A 23 -9.69 10.63 -10.30
CA HIS A 23 -8.37 10.00 -10.34
C HIS A 23 -8.40 8.63 -11.01
N ILE A 24 -9.40 7.81 -10.69
CA ILE A 24 -9.59 6.49 -11.28
C ILE A 24 -9.97 6.60 -12.76
N ASP A 25 -10.85 7.54 -13.14
CA ASP A 25 -11.19 7.76 -14.55
C ASP A 25 -9.98 8.25 -15.35
N THR A 26 -9.18 9.18 -14.78
CA THR A 26 -7.92 9.63 -15.39
C THR A 26 -6.95 8.47 -15.60
N ALA A 27 -6.70 7.66 -14.57
CA ALA A 27 -5.79 6.52 -14.67
C ALA A 27 -6.27 5.48 -15.69
N MET A 28 -7.56 5.13 -15.70
CA MET A 28 -8.11 4.21 -16.71
C MET A 28 -7.96 4.76 -18.12
N ASN A 29 -8.15 6.06 -18.33
CA ASN A 29 -7.98 6.68 -19.65
C ASN A 29 -6.51 6.69 -20.08
N GLU A 30 -5.59 7.03 -19.18
CA GLU A 30 -4.14 7.03 -19.42
C GLU A 30 -3.63 5.64 -19.84
N PHE A 31 -4.07 4.59 -19.15
CA PHE A 31 -3.70 3.21 -19.44
C PHE A 31 -4.61 2.52 -20.46
N SER A 32 -5.51 3.26 -21.12
CA SER A 32 -6.43 2.73 -22.14
C SER A 32 -7.32 1.56 -21.66
N ILE A 33 -7.66 1.53 -20.36
CA ILE A 33 -8.59 0.59 -19.73
C ILE A 33 -10.02 0.99 -20.13
N THR A 34 -10.43 0.57 -21.32
CA THR A 34 -11.65 1.05 -21.97
C THR A 34 -12.79 0.04 -21.95
N SER A 35 -12.48 -1.27 -22.02
CA SER A 35 -13.50 -2.31 -22.06
C SER A 35 -14.26 -2.37 -20.71
N PRO A 36 -15.58 -2.65 -20.73
CA PRO A 36 -16.35 -2.74 -19.48
C PRO A 36 -15.81 -3.79 -18.49
N LEU A 37 -15.30 -4.91 -19.01
CA LEU A 37 -14.76 -5.99 -18.19
C LEU A 37 -13.46 -5.57 -17.50
N ASP A 38 -12.52 -4.95 -18.24
CA ASP A 38 -11.24 -4.52 -17.68
C ASP A 38 -11.44 -3.40 -16.64
N ARG A 39 -12.39 -2.49 -16.89
CA ARG A 39 -12.76 -1.46 -15.91
C ARG A 39 -13.32 -2.06 -14.63
N ALA A 40 -14.22 -3.04 -14.73
CA ALA A 40 -14.78 -3.72 -13.57
C ALA A 40 -13.67 -4.45 -12.78
N MET A 41 -12.78 -5.17 -13.47
CA MET A 41 -11.65 -5.86 -12.85
C MET A 41 -10.68 -4.88 -12.17
N PHE A 42 -10.35 -3.78 -12.83
CA PHE A 42 -9.49 -2.74 -12.27
C PHE A 42 -10.07 -2.12 -11.00
N ILE A 43 -11.37 -1.75 -11.03
CA ILE A 43 -12.07 -1.19 -9.87
C ILE A 43 -12.14 -2.20 -8.72
N ALA A 44 -12.43 -3.47 -9.02
CA ALA A 44 -12.51 -4.53 -8.03
C ALA A 44 -11.15 -4.77 -7.35
N GLN A 45 -10.07 -4.85 -8.13
CA GLN A 45 -8.70 -4.99 -7.61
C GLN A 45 -8.30 -3.78 -6.76
N CYS A 46 -8.52 -2.56 -7.26
CA CYS A 46 -8.29 -1.34 -6.48
C CYS A 46 -9.07 -1.34 -5.16
N GLY A 47 -10.33 -1.75 -5.20
CA GLY A 47 -11.17 -1.85 -4.00
C GLY A 47 -10.67 -2.91 -3.02
N HIS A 48 -10.18 -4.06 -3.50
CA HIS A 48 -9.63 -5.11 -2.64
C HIS A 48 -8.37 -4.64 -1.91
N GLU A 49 -7.39 -4.12 -2.66
CA GLU A 49 -6.07 -3.74 -2.13
C GLU A 49 -6.12 -2.52 -1.19
N SER A 50 -7.08 -1.61 -1.38
CA SER A 50 -7.19 -0.38 -0.59
C SER A 50 -8.24 -0.42 0.53
N THR A 51 -8.76 -1.61 0.86
CA THR A 51 -9.89 -1.77 1.81
C THR A 51 -11.05 -0.84 1.43
N SER A 52 -11.58 -1.02 0.22
CA SER A 52 -12.64 -0.20 -0.37
C SER A 52 -12.30 1.29 -0.44
N PHE A 53 -11.08 1.61 -0.91
CA PHE A 53 -10.59 2.99 -1.12
C PHE A 53 -10.44 3.82 0.16
N THR A 54 -10.25 3.15 1.31
CA THR A 54 -10.13 3.80 2.63
C THR A 54 -8.70 3.80 3.18
N GLN A 55 -7.86 2.86 2.75
CA GLN A 55 -6.49 2.72 3.21
C GLN A 55 -5.51 2.88 2.06
N MET A 56 -4.62 3.87 2.17
CA MET A 56 -3.58 4.17 1.17
C MET A 56 -2.16 3.98 1.70
N VAL A 57 -2.02 3.74 3.00
CA VAL A 57 -0.73 3.56 3.67
C VAL A 57 -0.90 2.42 4.65
N GLU A 58 -0.02 1.42 4.55
CA GLU A 58 -0.05 0.33 5.51
C GLU A 58 0.33 0.83 6.91
N SER A 59 -0.23 0.17 7.92
CA SER A 59 0.09 0.44 9.32
C SER A 59 0.83 -0.74 9.93
N PHE A 60 1.90 -0.43 10.67
CA PHE A 60 2.62 -1.42 11.48
C PHE A 60 2.12 -1.47 12.93
N ASN A 61 0.88 -1.04 13.17
CA ASN A 61 0.24 -1.11 14.48
C ASN A 61 -0.17 -2.57 14.83
N TYR A 62 0.82 -3.44 15.01
CA TYR A 62 0.63 -4.85 15.36
C TYR A 62 0.73 -5.06 16.87
N SER A 63 -0.15 -5.93 17.40
CA SER A 63 0.03 -6.51 18.74
C SER A 63 1.12 -7.57 18.71
N VAL A 64 1.62 -7.97 19.88
CA VAL A 64 2.55 -9.10 20.01
C VAL A 64 2.00 -10.35 19.31
N ALA A 65 0.71 -10.66 19.50
CA ALA A 65 0.06 -11.78 18.82
C ALA A 65 -0.07 -11.56 17.30
N GLY A 66 -0.37 -10.32 16.85
CA GLY A 66 -0.46 -9.98 15.43
C GLY A 66 0.86 -10.11 14.68
N LEU A 67 1.99 -10.12 15.39
CA LEU A 67 3.33 -10.32 14.82
C LEU A 67 3.68 -11.81 14.58
N ALA A 68 2.84 -12.76 15.00
CA ALA A 68 3.14 -14.19 14.91
C ALA A 68 3.43 -14.66 13.47
N GLY A 69 2.76 -14.08 12.46
CA GLY A 69 3.03 -14.39 11.05
C GLY A 69 4.46 -14.04 10.63
N PHE A 70 4.95 -12.88 11.06
CA PHE A 70 6.33 -12.45 10.78
C PHE A 70 7.37 -13.28 11.54
N VAL A 71 7.05 -13.73 12.74
CA VAL A 71 7.90 -14.69 13.50
C VAL A 71 7.99 -16.02 12.75
N LYS A 72 6.84 -16.58 12.33
CA LYS A 72 6.79 -17.84 11.56
C LYS A 72 7.57 -17.75 10.25
N ALA A 73 7.48 -16.61 9.57
CA ALA A 73 8.23 -16.31 8.34
C ALA A 73 9.71 -15.95 8.59
N LYS A 74 10.20 -16.04 9.84
CA LYS A 74 11.57 -15.71 10.27
C LYS A 74 12.00 -14.28 9.87
N ARG A 75 11.04 -13.36 9.82
CA ARG A 75 11.29 -11.93 9.54
C ARG A 75 11.70 -11.16 10.80
N ILE A 76 11.21 -11.61 11.95
CA ILE A 76 11.58 -11.13 13.28
C ILE A 76 11.67 -12.31 14.24
N THR A 77 12.38 -12.16 15.34
CA THR A 77 12.41 -13.17 16.42
C THR A 77 11.20 -13.03 17.33
N GLN A 78 10.90 -14.09 18.10
CA GLN A 78 9.85 -14.02 19.13
C GLN A 78 10.16 -12.94 20.18
N ASP A 79 11.42 -12.75 20.56
CA ASP A 79 11.83 -11.71 21.51
C ASP A 79 11.65 -10.30 20.95
N GLN A 80 11.94 -10.10 19.66
CA GLN A 80 11.66 -8.84 18.98
C GLN A 80 10.16 -8.57 18.90
N ALA A 81 9.34 -9.57 18.59
CA ALA A 81 7.88 -9.44 18.59
C ALA A 81 7.35 -9.10 19.99
N ASN A 82 7.87 -9.79 21.01
CA ASN A 82 7.56 -9.53 22.41
C ASN A 82 8.04 -8.16 22.88
N THR A 83 9.10 -7.60 22.31
CA THR A 83 9.61 -6.28 22.72
C THR A 83 8.85 -5.15 22.00
N LEU A 84 8.66 -5.29 20.69
CA LEU A 84 8.16 -4.23 19.82
C LEU A 84 6.64 -4.21 19.67
N GLY A 85 5.97 -5.36 19.79
CA GLY A 85 4.52 -5.47 19.58
C GLY A 85 3.71 -4.71 20.63
N ARG A 86 2.52 -4.25 20.21
CA ARG A 86 1.58 -3.49 21.05
C ARG A 86 1.15 -4.30 22.25
N LYS A 87 1.18 -3.67 23.43
CA LYS A 87 0.75 -4.26 24.71
C LYS A 87 -0.75 -4.12 24.91
N THR A 88 -1.32 -4.94 25.79
CA THR A 88 -2.76 -4.92 26.10
C THR A 88 -3.22 -3.60 26.68
N TYR A 89 -2.36 -2.90 27.43
CA TYR A 89 -2.64 -1.56 27.97
C TYR A 89 -2.41 -0.41 26.96
N GLU A 90 -1.91 -0.70 25.77
CA GLU A 90 -1.62 0.31 24.75
C GLU A 90 -2.76 0.37 23.74
N LYS A 91 -3.40 1.54 23.63
CA LYS A 91 -4.46 1.77 22.63
C LYS A 91 -3.92 1.70 21.20
N VAL A 92 -2.75 2.28 20.96
CA VAL A 92 -2.07 2.32 19.65
C VAL A 92 -0.58 2.11 19.87
N LEU A 93 0.07 1.39 18.96
CA LEU A 93 1.52 1.23 18.99
C LEU A 93 2.22 2.55 18.63
N PRO A 94 3.14 3.07 19.45
CA PRO A 94 3.94 4.25 19.15
C PRO A 94 4.66 4.12 17.81
N LEU A 95 4.77 5.23 17.08
CA LEU A 95 5.34 5.27 15.74
C LEU A 95 6.78 4.75 15.69
N GLU A 96 7.60 5.00 16.72
CA GLU A 96 8.98 4.49 16.75
C GLU A 96 9.03 2.96 16.76
N ARG A 97 8.10 2.29 17.45
CA ARG A 97 8.01 0.83 17.43
C ARG A 97 7.43 0.31 16.12
N GLN A 98 6.48 1.02 15.52
CA GLN A 98 6.00 0.71 14.17
C GLN A 98 7.14 0.76 13.13
N ARG A 99 7.97 1.82 13.18
CA ARG A 99 9.18 1.97 12.34
C ARG A 99 10.15 0.82 12.55
N ALA A 100 10.44 0.48 13.80
CA ALA A 100 11.34 -0.62 14.13
C ALA A 100 10.83 -1.96 13.56
N ILE A 101 9.53 -2.25 13.68
CA ILE A 101 8.94 -3.46 13.11
C ILE A 101 9.09 -3.47 11.59
N ALA A 102 8.69 -2.40 10.90
CA ALA A 102 8.79 -2.32 9.44
C ALA A 102 10.23 -2.50 8.93
N ASN A 103 11.18 -1.84 9.61
CA ASN A 103 12.60 -1.92 9.29
C ASN A 103 13.14 -3.34 9.44
N LEU A 104 12.69 -4.10 10.43
CA LEU A 104 13.09 -5.50 10.59
C LEU A 104 12.40 -6.41 9.56
N VAL A 105 11.08 -6.27 9.40
CA VAL A 105 10.26 -7.15 8.55
C VAL A 105 10.66 -7.05 7.07
N TYR A 106 11.04 -5.86 6.62
CA TYR A 106 11.42 -5.59 5.23
C TYR A 106 12.92 -5.43 5.02
N ASN A 107 13.75 -5.74 6.01
CA ASN A 107 15.20 -5.68 5.88
C ASN A 107 15.71 -6.62 4.78
N ASN A 108 16.67 -6.16 3.97
CA ASN A 108 17.33 -6.96 2.92
C ASN A 108 16.38 -7.61 1.91
N ARG A 109 15.28 -6.92 1.55
CA ARG A 109 14.30 -7.41 0.57
C ARG A 109 14.11 -6.41 -0.55
N PHE A 110 14.13 -6.90 -1.79
CA PHE A 110 13.74 -6.16 -2.99
C PHE A 110 14.29 -4.72 -3.00
N GLY A 111 15.61 -4.59 -2.84
CA GLY A 111 16.33 -3.31 -2.83
C GLY A 111 16.53 -2.65 -1.47
N ASN A 112 15.71 -2.96 -0.45
CA ASN A 112 15.88 -2.38 0.88
C ASN A 112 17.20 -2.86 1.51
N LYS A 113 18.14 -1.95 1.75
CA LYS A 113 19.48 -2.27 2.28
C LYS A 113 19.96 -1.27 3.32
N ALA A 114 19.49 -0.03 3.26
CA ALA A 114 19.85 0.99 4.23
C ALA A 114 18.98 0.88 5.49
N ALA A 115 19.53 1.36 6.61
CA ALA A 115 18.77 1.48 7.83
C ALA A 115 17.58 2.43 7.60
N GLY A 116 16.37 1.98 7.93
CA GLY A 116 15.16 2.77 7.71
C GLY A 116 14.41 2.47 6.41
N ASP A 117 14.99 1.70 5.47
CA ASP A 117 14.35 1.42 4.19
C ASP A 117 13.01 0.69 4.34
N GLY A 118 12.91 -0.23 5.31
CA GLY A 118 11.66 -0.95 5.54
C GLY A 118 10.50 -0.02 5.88
N TRP A 119 10.70 0.95 6.76
CA TRP A 119 9.69 1.96 7.04
C TRP A 119 9.52 2.97 5.90
N LYS A 120 10.62 3.41 5.30
CA LYS A 120 10.61 4.42 4.24
C LYS A 120 9.82 3.92 3.02
N TYR A 121 10.03 2.67 2.62
CA TYR A 121 9.41 2.00 1.47
C TYR A 121 8.34 0.98 1.87
N ARG A 122 7.60 1.27 2.95
CA ARG A 122 6.36 0.55 3.31
C ARG A 122 5.27 0.78 2.26
N GLY A 123 4.29 -0.11 2.18
CA GLY A 123 3.09 -0.08 1.36
C GLY A 123 2.40 1.28 1.32
N ARG A 124 2.32 1.85 0.11
CA ARG A 124 1.55 3.07 -0.18
C ARG A 124 0.78 2.97 -1.50
N GLY A 125 -0.22 3.83 -1.63
CA GLY A 125 -1.11 3.89 -2.79
C GLY A 125 -2.22 2.84 -2.73
N ILE A 126 -3.09 2.84 -3.74
CA ILE A 126 -4.26 1.96 -3.79
C ILE A 126 -3.85 0.48 -3.82
N ILE A 127 -2.74 0.18 -4.49
CA ILE A 127 -2.24 -1.17 -4.74
C ILE A 127 -1.08 -1.60 -3.81
N GLY A 128 -0.77 -0.79 -2.80
CA GLY A 128 0.26 -1.14 -1.80
C GLY A 128 1.69 -1.29 -2.33
N ILE A 129 2.23 -0.30 -3.06
CA ILE A 129 3.63 -0.31 -3.49
C ILE A 129 4.56 -0.37 -2.27
N THR A 130 5.38 -1.42 -2.23
CA THR A 130 6.28 -1.73 -1.10
C THR A 130 7.67 -2.08 -1.65
N PHE A 131 8.74 -1.82 -0.89
CA PHE A 131 10.15 -2.06 -1.22
C PHE A 131 10.79 -1.10 -2.24
N LEU A 132 12.05 -0.73 -2.01
CA LEU A 132 12.80 0.24 -2.82
C LEU A 132 12.77 -0.08 -4.33
N GLU A 133 12.96 -1.34 -4.72
CA GLU A 133 12.94 -1.73 -6.14
C GLU A 133 11.63 -1.36 -6.85
N ASN A 134 10.51 -1.49 -6.15
CA ASN A 134 9.19 -1.20 -6.72
C ASN A 134 8.89 0.30 -6.71
N TYR A 135 9.34 1.02 -5.68
CA TYR A 135 9.32 2.47 -5.68
C TYR A 135 10.13 3.05 -6.86
N MET A 136 11.30 2.47 -7.18
CA MET A 136 12.08 2.85 -8.37
C MET A 136 11.33 2.58 -9.68
N LYS A 137 10.78 1.36 -9.84
CA LYS A 137 10.04 0.98 -11.06
C LYS A 137 8.79 1.84 -11.27
N CYS A 138 7.98 2.01 -10.22
CA CYS A 138 6.79 2.82 -10.24
C CYS A 138 7.13 4.30 -10.49
N GLY A 139 8.16 4.83 -9.84
CA GLY A 139 8.60 6.22 -10.02
C GLY A 139 9.05 6.49 -11.44
N ASN A 140 9.81 5.58 -12.05
CA ASN A 140 10.22 5.70 -13.45
C ASN A 140 9.03 5.70 -14.41
N ALA A 141 8.04 4.82 -14.19
CA ALA A 141 6.86 4.75 -15.03
C ALA A 141 5.97 6.01 -14.93
N LEU A 142 5.80 6.52 -13.70
CA LEU A 142 4.99 7.71 -13.43
C LEU A 142 5.77 9.03 -13.62
N LYS A 143 7.07 8.96 -13.92
CA LYS A 143 8.00 10.10 -13.98
C LYS A 143 7.98 10.93 -12.68
N LEU A 144 7.96 10.22 -11.53
CA LEU A 144 7.98 10.78 -10.18
C LEU A 144 9.22 10.29 -9.43
N ASP A 145 9.86 11.18 -8.66
CA ASP A 145 10.94 10.76 -7.75
C ASP A 145 10.35 10.16 -6.45
N LEU A 146 9.89 8.91 -6.56
CA LEU A 146 9.36 8.13 -5.44
C LEU A 146 10.46 7.56 -4.52
N VAL A 147 11.73 7.62 -4.93
CA VAL A 147 12.84 7.14 -4.10
C VAL A 147 13.17 8.15 -3.01
N SER A 148 13.24 9.43 -3.39
CA SER A 148 13.47 10.52 -2.45
C SER A 148 12.18 10.90 -1.72
N ASN A 149 11.03 10.85 -2.42
CA ASN A 149 9.73 11.33 -1.92
C ASN A 149 8.65 10.22 -2.00
N PRO A 150 8.79 9.12 -1.23
CA PRO A 150 7.85 7.99 -1.29
C PRO A 150 6.40 8.36 -0.89
N GLU A 151 6.22 9.41 -0.10
CA GLU A 151 4.92 9.97 0.28
C GLU A 151 4.13 10.57 -0.88
N LEU A 152 4.75 10.76 -2.05
CA LEU A 152 4.02 11.14 -3.26
C LEU A 152 2.94 10.12 -3.63
N LEU A 153 3.09 8.84 -3.28
CA LEU A 153 2.07 7.80 -3.46
C LEU A 153 0.88 7.92 -2.50
N GLU A 154 0.93 8.82 -1.52
CA GLU A 154 -0.20 9.11 -0.62
C GLU A 154 -1.15 10.15 -1.22
N LYS A 155 -0.76 10.78 -2.34
CA LYS A 155 -1.61 11.70 -3.11
C LYS A 155 -2.53 10.89 -4.02
N ASP A 156 -3.84 11.16 -3.96
CA ASP A 156 -4.87 10.39 -4.66
C ASP A 156 -4.58 10.17 -6.16
N ILE A 157 -4.11 11.21 -6.86
CA ILE A 157 -3.77 11.11 -8.30
C ILE A 157 -2.63 10.10 -8.57
N ASN A 158 -1.59 10.10 -7.74
CA ASN A 158 -0.46 9.19 -7.89
C ASN A 158 -0.82 7.79 -7.38
N ALA A 159 -1.62 7.70 -6.32
CA ALA A 159 -2.12 6.45 -5.77
C ALA A 159 -2.99 5.68 -6.77
N ALA A 160 -3.80 6.39 -7.56
CA ALA A 160 -4.63 5.83 -8.63
C ALA A 160 -3.84 5.45 -9.88
N ALA A 161 -2.76 6.19 -10.18
CA ALA A 161 -1.89 5.90 -11.32
C ALA A 161 -0.95 4.71 -11.08
N ALA A 162 -0.66 4.37 -9.82
CA ALA A 162 0.15 3.20 -9.49
C ALA A 162 -0.57 1.89 -9.90
N GLN A 163 0.13 1.02 -10.64
CA GLN A 163 -0.40 -0.23 -11.22
C GLN A 163 0.24 -1.52 -10.64
N PRO A 164 -0.51 -2.64 -10.53
CA PRO A 164 -0.03 -3.89 -9.93
C PRO A 164 1.24 -4.47 -10.57
N GLY A 165 1.51 -4.16 -11.85
CA GLY A 165 2.74 -4.56 -12.53
C GLY A 165 4.05 -3.99 -11.93
N PHE A 166 3.94 -3.09 -10.95
CA PHE A 166 5.09 -2.55 -10.21
C PHE A 166 5.39 -3.27 -8.89
N THR A 167 4.54 -4.19 -8.43
CA THR A 167 4.82 -5.03 -7.26
C THR A 167 5.17 -6.45 -7.70
N PRO A 168 6.14 -7.15 -7.08
CA PRO A 168 6.22 -8.59 -7.21
C PRO A 168 4.92 -9.12 -6.60
N GLN A 169 4.24 -10.00 -7.33
CA GLN A 169 3.20 -10.86 -6.77
C GLN A 169 3.80 -11.50 -5.51
N THR A 170 3.37 -11.02 -4.36
CA THR A 170 3.71 -11.69 -3.11
C THR A 170 2.86 -12.94 -3.10
N ASP A 171 3.48 -14.08 -3.41
CA ASP A 171 2.91 -15.39 -3.09
C ASP A 171 2.53 -15.36 -1.61
N VAL A 172 1.21 -15.33 -1.37
CA VAL A 172 0.60 -15.48 -0.05
C VAL A 172 0.69 -16.93 0.39
#